data_AF-A0AA35JY44-F1
#
_entry.id   AF-A0AA35JY44-F1
#
_cell.length_a   1.000
_cell.length_b   1.000
_cell.length_c   1.000
_cell.angle_alpha   90.00
_cell.angle_beta   90.00
_cell.angle_gamma   90.00
#
_symmetry.space_group_name_H-M   'P 1'
#
loop_
_entity.id
_entity.type
_entity.pdbx_description
1 polymer ?
#
loop_
_entity_poly.entity_id
_entity_poly.type
_entity_poly.pdbx_seq_one_letter_code
_entity_poly.pdbx_strand_id
1 'polypeptide(L)'
;MESQKSLLGSARSRHIMKTLGFLLLILTLFFLYSDTIAEARRPQLQVDCQGYPRNFCTLELQRMCGSDGQTYSNKCFFCNAFVKSRGRLSLIRYGPCYGARNV
;
A
#
# COMPACT_ATOMS: atom_id res chain seq x y z
N MET A 1 3.43 -62.03 15.05
CA MET A 1 3.26 -60.66 15.59
C MET A 1 3.44 -59.67 14.44
N GLU A 2 2.46 -59.52 13.54
CA GLU A 2 2.64 -58.65 12.35
C GLU A 2 1.36 -58.09 11.71
N SER A 3 0.17 -58.44 12.21
CA SER A 3 -1.10 -58.10 11.53
C SER A 3 -1.75 -56.77 11.99
N GLN A 4 -1.15 -56.03 12.94
CA GLN A 4 -1.73 -54.79 13.50
C GLN A 4 -1.12 -53.48 12.99
N LYS A 5 -0.19 -53.52 12.01
CA LYS A 5 0.46 -52.30 11.48
C LYS A 5 -0.28 -51.63 10.30
N SER A 6 -1.24 -52.29 9.64
CA SER A 6 -1.88 -51.79 8.42
C SER A 6 -3.12 -50.92 8.63
N LEU A 7 -3.86 -51.10 9.74
CA LEU A 7 -5.13 -50.37 9.99
C LEU A 7 -4.94 -49.01 10.69
N LEU A 8 -3.80 -48.79 11.35
CA LEU A 8 -3.46 -47.51 12.02
C LEU A 8 -2.99 -46.41 11.04
N GLY A 9 -2.79 -46.75 9.75
CA GLY A 9 -2.38 -45.82 8.70
C GLY A 9 -3.50 -45.04 8.00
N SER A 10 -4.77 -45.49 8.09
CA SER A 10 -5.87 -44.91 7.28
C SER A 10 -6.68 -43.81 7.99
N ALA A 11 -6.98 -43.96 9.28
CA ALA A 11 -7.74 -42.96 10.03
C ALA A 11 -6.91 -41.71 10.38
N ARG A 12 -5.61 -41.91 10.68
CA ARG A 12 -4.63 -40.83 10.92
C ARG A 12 -4.41 -40.00 9.64
N SER A 13 -4.40 -40.64 8.48
CA SER A 13 -4.26 -39.97 7.16
C SER A 13 -5.46 -39.08 6.80
N ARG A 14 -6.70 -39.49 7.08
CA ARG A 14 -7.90 -38.66 6.83
C ARG A 14 -7.98 -37.43 7.73
N HIS A 15 -7.54 -37.54 8.99
CA HIS A 15 -7.44 -36.39 9.89
C HIS A 15 -6.29 -35.47 9.51
N ILE A 16 -5.12 -36.03 9.15
CA ILE A 16 -3.97 -35.25 8.66
C ILE A 16 -4.31 -34.51 7.36
N MET A 17 -5.03 -35.12 6.42
CA MET A 17 -5.43 -34.47 5.16
C MET A 17 -6.44 -33.34 5.38
N LYS A 18 -7.33 -33.50 6.37
CA LYS A 18 -8.28 -32.45 6.80
C LYS A 18 -7.56 -31.34 7.56
N THR A 19 -6.72 -31.65 8.55
CA THR A 19 -5.99 -30.63 9.32
C THR A 19 -4.96 -29.90 8.48
N LEU A 20 -4.26 -30.58 7.56
CA LEU A 20 -3.37 -29.96 6.58
C LEU A 20 -4.16 -29.11 5.57
N GLY A 21 -5.33 -29.58 5.13
CA GLY A 21 -6.25 -28.81 4.29
C GLY A 21 -6.77 -27.54 4.97
N PHE A 22 -7.22 -27.63 6.23
CA PHE A 22 -7.65 -26.47 7.01
C PHE A 22 -6.50 -25.51 7.29
N LEU A 23 -5.30 -26.02 7.60
CA LEU A 23 -4.11 -25.19 7.80
C LEU A 23 -3.74 -24.43 6.52
N LEU A 24 -3.74 -25.11 5.37
CA LEU A 24 -3.50 -24.47 4.07
C LEU A 24 -4.58 -23.43 3.75
N LEU A 25 -5.84 -23.71 4.03
CA LEU A 25 -6.94 -22.77 3.80
C LEU A 25 -6.81 -21.53 4.71
N ILE A 26 -6.50 -21.70 5.99
CA ILE A 26 -6.24 -20.60 6.93
C ILE A 26 -5.04 -19.76 6.48
N LEU A 27 -3.95 -20.40 6.02
CA LEU A 27 -2.78 -19.69 5.49
C LEU A 27 -3.14 -18.89 4.24
N THR A 28 -3.87 -19.47 3.28
CA THR A 28 -4.33 -18.74 2.08
C THR A 28 -5.24 -17.56 2.43
N LEU A 29 -6.15 -17.73 3.39
CA LEU A 29 -7.01 -16.64 3.88
C LEU A 29 -6.20 -15.56 4.58
N PHE A 30 -5.16 -15.90 5.33
CA PHE A 30 -4.26 -14.95 5.98
C PHE A 30 -3.42 -14.15 4.97
N PHE A 31 -2.92 -14.81 3.92
CA PHE A 31 -2.20 -14.15 2.83
C PHE A 31 -3.14 -13.22 2.02
N LEU A 32 -4.32 -13.72 1.63
CA LEU A 32 -5.33 -12.91 0.93
C LEU A 32 -5.82 -11.74 1.80
N TYR A 33 -5.99 -11.95 3.11
CA TYR A 33 -6.33 -10.89 4.06
C TYR A 33 -5.23 -9.84 4.15
N SER A 34 -3.96 -10.25 4.16
CA SER A 34 -2.82 -9.32 4.16
C SER A 34 -2.80 -8.44 2.91
N ASP A 35 -3.11 -9.00 1.73
CA ASP A 35 -3.25 -8.24 0.49
C ASP A 35 -4.40 -7.21 0.57
N THR A 36 -5.52 -7.54 1.24
CA THR A 36 -6.62 -6.57 1.47
C THR A 36 -6.27 -5.43 2.43
N ILE A 37 -5.24 -5.58 3.28
CA ILE A 37 -4.82 -4.55 4.25
C ILE A 37 -3.79 -3.58 3.64
N ALA A 38 -3.14 -3.95 2.54
CA ALA A 38 -2.18 -3.07 1.86
C ALA A 38 -2.82 -1.76 1.36
N GLU A 39 -4.12 -1.75 1.10
CA GLU A 39 -4.87 -0.59 0.62
C GLU A 39 -5.30 0.39 1.74
N ALA A 40 -5.20 -0.01 3.02
CA ALA A 40 -5.69 0.79 4.16
C ALA A 40 -4.64 1.74 4.76
N ARG A 41 -3.40 1.74 4.28
CA ARG A 41 -2.28 2.51 4.89
C ARG A 41 -1.98 3.84 4.18
N ARG A 42 -3.01 4.61 3.82
CA ARG A 42 -2.83 6.00 3.41
C ARG A 42 -3.61 6.92 4.35
N PRO A 43 -3.02 7.35 5.48
CA PRO A 43 -3.65 8.36 6.33
C PRO A 43 -3.93 9.63 5.52
N GLN A 44 -4.98 10.35 5.92
CA GLN A 44 -5.74 11.43 5.25
C GLN A 44 -4.98 12.70 4.80
N LEU A 45 -3.83 12.53 4.18
CA LEU A 45 -3.20 13.59 3.40
C LEU A 45 -2.92 13.09 1.98
N GLN A 46 -3.87 12.32 1.45
CA GLN A 46 -3.78 11.75 0.12
C GLN A 46 -4.32 12.76 -0.90
N VAL A 47 -3.44 13.24 -1.77
CA VAL A 47 -3.80 14.12 -2.89
C VAL A 47 -4.21 13.23 -4.05
N ASP A 48 -5.45 13.38 -4.52
CA ASP A 48 -5.90 12.71 -5.73
C ASP A 48 -5.22 13.29 -6.96
N CYS A 49 -4.27 12.53 -7.52
CA CYS A 49 -3.54 12.87 -8.73
C CYS A 49 -4.01 12.06 -9.95
N GLN A 50 -5.25 11.57 -9.97
CA GLN A 50 -5.84 10.97 -11.15
C GLN A 50 -5.94 11.99 -12.31
N GLY A 51 -5.57 11.57 -13.52
CA GLY A 51 -5.61 12.43 -14.71
C GLY A 51 -4.45 13.42 -14.84
N TYR A 52 -3.32 13.15 -14.17
CA TYR A 52 -2.04 13.83 -14.37
C TYR A 52 -1.06 12.95 -15.15
N PRO A 53 -0.06 13.53 -15.85
CA PRO A 53 0.31 14.94 -15.85
C PRO A 53 -0.62 15.81 -16.70
N ARG A 54 -0.65 17.11 -16.40
CA ARG A 54 -1.34 18.14 -17.18
C ARG A 54 -0.32 19.14 -17.72
N ASN A 55 -0.48 19.52 -19.00
CA ASN A 55 0.40 20.50 -19.64
C ASN A 55 0.16 21.93 -19.14
N PHE A 56 -1.05 22.22 -18.67
CA PHE A 56 -1.46 23.53 -18.19
C PHE A 56 -1.94 23.44 -16.75
N CYS A 57 -1.47 24.37 -15.92
CA CYS A 57 -1.89 24.55 -14.54
C CYS A 57 -2.44 25.96 -14.35
N THR A 58 -3.48 26.09 -13.54
CA THR A 58 -4.00 27.37 -13.05
C THR A 58 -2.96 28.06 -12.18
N LEU A 59 -3.07 29.39 -12.04
CA LEU A 59 -2.20 30.21 -11.17
C LEU A 59 -2.79 30.38 -9.76
N GLU A 60 -3.77 29.57 -9.37
CA GLU A 60 -4.32 29.59 -8.02
C GLU A 60 -3.23 29.26 -7.00
N LEU A 61 -3.20 30.02 -5.90
CA LEU A 61 -2.18 29.86 -4.88
C LEU A 61 -2.70 28.99 -3.74
N GLN A 62 -2.55 27.69 -3.90
CA GLN A 62 -2.91 26.67 -2.91
C GLN A 62 -1.66 25.88 -2.54
N ARG A 63 -0.75 26.52 -1.79
CA ARG A 63 0.59 25.95 -1.53
C ARG A 63 0.51 24.56 -0.87
N MET A 64 1.43 23.69 -1.24
CA MET A 64 1.53 22.31 -0.74
C MET A 64 2.99 21.95 -0.49
N CYS A 65 3.29 21.34 0.65
CA CYS A 65 4.65 20.92 1.00
C CYS A 65 4.85 19.43 0.69
N GLY A 66 5.77 19.12 -0.22
CA GLY A 66 6.12 17.75 -0.56
C GLY A 66 7.13 17.11 0.38
N SER A 67 7.20 15.77 0.36
CA SER A 67 8.18 14.97 1.10
C SER A 67 9.63 15.22 0.69
N ASP A 68 9.83 15.85 -0.46
CA ASP A 68 11.09 16.35 -0.99
C ASP A 68 11.48 17.72 -0.43
N GLY A 69 10.70 18.29 0.49
CA GLY A 69 10.92 19.61 1.07
C GLY A 69 10.57 20.78 0.15
N GLN A 70 10.03 20.52 -1.05
CA GLN A 70 9.65 21.56 -2.00
C GLN A 70 8.22 22.05 -1.73
N THR A 71 8.03 23.36 -1.86
CA THR A 71 6.69 23.97 -1.85
C THR A 71 6.17 24.07 -3.27
N TYR A 72 5.08 23.35 -3.54
CA TYR A 72 4.36 23.39 -4.80
C TYR A 72 3.29 24.47 -4.75
N SER A 73 3.16 25.28 -5.80
CA SER A 73 2.24 26.43 -5.84
C SER A 73 0.77 26.04 -5.73
N ASN A 74 0.41 24.87 -6.27
CA ASN A 74 -0.92 24.26 -6.18
C ASN A 74 -0.89 22.76 -6.47
N LYS A 75 -2.06 22.13 -6.39
CA LYS A 75 -2.29 20.70 -6.67
C LYS A 75 -1.77 20.27 -8.03
N CYS A 76 -1.91 21.11 -9.06
CA CYS A 76 -1.51 20.73 -10.41
C CYS A 76 0.01 20.53 -10.52
N PHE A 77 0.79 21.47 -10.00
CA PHE A 77 2.24 21.34 -9.94
C PHE A 77 2.69 20.17 -9.06
N PHE A 78 2.03 19.99 -7.91
CA PHE A 78 2.30 18.86 -7.02
C PHE A 78 2.07 17.52 -7.72
N CYS A 79 0.92 17.34 -8.38
CA CYS A 79 0.58 16.08 -9.05
C CYS A 79 1.42 15.80 -10.30
N ASN A 80 1.81 16.83 -11.06
CA ASN A 80 2.80 16.67 -12.14
C ASN A 80 4.14 16.14 -11.60
N ALA A 81 4.62 16.70 -10.48
CA ALA A 81 5.84 16.23 -9.83
C ALA A 81 5.68 14.83 -9.22
N PHE A 82 4.51 14.52 -8.66
CA PHE A 82 4.18 13.18 -8.18
C PHE A 82 4.34 12.13 -9.28
N VAL A 83 3.72 12.35 -10.45
CA VAL A 83 3.84 11.43 -11.59
C VAL A 83 5.29 11.35 -12.08
N LYS A 84 5.99 12.49 -12.19
CA LYS A 84 7.42 12.54 -12.56
C LYS A 84 8.29 11.75 -11.57
N SER A 85 7.97 11.76 -10.29
CA SER A 85 8.67 11.01 -9.24
C SER A 85 8.37 9.50 -9.23
N ARG A 86 7.43 9.05 -10.06
CA ARG A 86 6.84 7.69 -10.07
C ARG A 86 6.16 7.34 -8.73
N GLY A 87 5.44 8.30 -8.17
CA GLY A 87 4.66 8.13 -6.94
C GLY A 87 5.48 8.11 -5.63
N ARG A 88 6.76 8.52 -5.68
CA ARG A 88 7.63 8.62 -4.50
C ARG A 88 7.42 9.92 -3.71
N LEU A 89 6.89 10.95 -4.35
CA LEU A 89 6.49 12.18 -3.68
C LEU A 89 5.24 11.92 -2.83
N SER A 90 5.22 12.40 -1.59
CA SER A 90 4.04 12.39 -0.73
C SER A 90 3.80 13.80 -0.19
N LEU A 91 2.55 14.10 0.16
CA LEU A 91 2.22 15.39 0.75
C LEU A 91 2.57 15.35 2.24
N ILE A 92 3.35 16.32 2.73
CA ILE A 92 3.62 16.51 4.16
C ILE A 92 2.53 17.37 4.81
N ARG A 93 2.16 18.49 4.17
CA ARG A 93 1.10 19.39 4.66
C ARG A 93 0.59 20.31 3.55
N TYR A 94 -0.65 20.78 3.72
CA TYR A 94 -1.11 21.97 3.00
C TYR A 94 -0.41 23.22 3.57
N GLY A 95 -0.08 24.16 2.69
CA GLY A 95 0.77 25.31 2.97
C GLY A 95 2.23 25.11 2.51
N PRO A 96 3.10 26.12 2.73
CA PRO A 96 4.51 26.03 2.40
C PRO A 96 5.27 25.07 3.33
N CYS A 97 6.42 24.60 2.86
CA CYS A 97 7.43 23.98 3.71
C CYS A 97 8.13 25.05 4.57
N TYR A 98 8.51 24.68 5.79
CA TYR A 98 9.19 25.58 6.74
C TYR A 98 10.67 25.25 6.95
N GLY A 99 11.25 24.36 6.12
CA GLY A 99 12.66 23.96 6.19
C GLY A 99 13.35 24.10 4.82
N ALA A 100 14.58 24.63 4.84
CA ALA A 100 15.44 25.01 3.71
C ALA A 100 15.09 26.34 3.00
N ARG A 101 14.90 27.43 3.76
CA ARG A 101 15.49 28.71 3.33
C ARG A 101 16.85 28.83 4.00
N ASN A 102 17.91 28.81 3.20
CA ASN A 102 19.04 29.71 3.35
C ASN A 102 19.69 29.84 1.97
N VAL A 103 19.37 30.96 1.31
CA VAL A 103 20.00 31.55 0.12
C VAL A 103 19.82 30.80 -1.20
#